data_AF-A0A9D2QWA0-F1
#
_entry.id   AF-A0A9D2QWA0-F1
#
_cell.length_a   1.000
_cell.length_b   1.000
_cell.length_c   1.000
_cell.angle_alpha   90.00
_cell.angle_beta   90.00
_cell.angle_gamma   90.00
#
_symmetry.space_group_name_H-M   'P 1'
#
loop_
_entity.id
_entity.type
_entity.pdbx_description
1 polymer ?
#
loop_
_entity_poly.entity_id
_entity_poly.type
_entity_poly.pdbx_seq_one_letter_code
_entity_poly.pdbx_strand_id
1 'polypeptide(L)'
;MMGVLHINHRENKISLDSHTEHRKIDLASGQYIYFKVKNSWIPVMVKYSPESGRWCFCHMENININGQEAMVKDFYDPEDPGSQKSEHR
;
A
#
# COMPACT_ATOMS: atom_id res chain seq x y z
N MET A 1 2.69 7.85 5.29
CA MET A 1 1.46 7.33 5.91
C MET A 1 1.59 5.84 6.25
N MET A 2 1.31 5.45 7.50
CA MET A 2 1.25 4.05 7.95
C MET A 2 -0.21 3.66 8.27
N GLY A 3 -0.60 2.43 7.94
CA GLY A 3 -1.97 1.96 8.16
C GLY A 3 -2.15 0.47 7.92
N VAL A 4 -3.42 0.05 7.80
CA VAL A 4 -3.82 -1.34 7.52
C VAL A 4 -4.43 -1.43 6.12
N LEU A 5 -4.07 -2.48 5.39
CA LEU A 5 -4.60 -2.74 4.05
C LEU A 5 -6.02 -3.31 4.11
N HIS A 6 -6.93 -2.73 3.35
CA HIS A 6 -8.31 -3.18 3.23
C HIS A 6 -8.71 -3.37 1.77
N ILE A 7 -9.26 -4.54 1.46
CA ILE A 7 -9.88 -4.84 0.17
C ILE A 7 -11.37 -4.53 0.23
N ASN A 8 -11.85 -3.70 -0.70
CA ASN A 8 -13.26 -3.56 -1.02
C ASN A 8 -13.59 -4.51 -2.18
N HIS A 9 -14.23 -5.64 -1.87
CA HIS A 9 -14.59 -6.65 -2.88
C HIS A 9 -15.65 -6.18 -3.88
N ARG A 10 -16.50 -5.19 -3.52
CA ARG A 10 -17.54 -4.68 -4.43
C ARG A 10 -16.96 -3.81 -5.53
N GLU A 11 -15.96 -3.00 -5.19
CA GLU A 11 -15.30 -2.07 -6.12
C GLU A 11 -13.99 -2.63 -6.68
N ASN A 12 -13.57 -3.82 -6.24
CA ASN A 12 -12.28 -4.41 -6.53
C ASN A 12 -11.09 -3.45 -6.26
N LYS A 13 -11.16 -2.72 -5.15
CA LYS A 13 -10.12 -1.77 -4.73
C LYS A 13 -9.38 -2.27 -3.52
N ILE A 14 -8.13 -1.85 -3.40
CA ILE A 14 -7.34 -1.96 -2.17
C ILE A 14 -7.00 -0.56 -1.68
N SER A 15 -7.01 -0.39 -0.37
CA SER A 15 -6.78 0.89 0.29
C SER A 15 -5.93 0.70 1.54
N LEU A 16 -5.17 1.72 1.91
CA LEU A 16 -4.46 1.82 3.19
C LEU A 16 -5.25 2.76 4.10
N ASP A 17 -5.71 2.24 5.24
CA ASP A 17 -6.46 2.99 6.24
C ASP A 17 -5.58 3.27 7.46
N SER A 18 -5.33 4.55 7.74
CA SER A 18 -4.60 5.00 8.91
C SER A 18 -5.57 5.54 9.95
N HIS A 19 -5.77 4.77 11.02
CA HIS A 19 -6.57 5.20 12.16
C HIS A 19 -5.97 6.42 12.87
N THR A 20 -4.64 6.53 12.92
CA THR A 20 -3.94 7.62 13.61
C THR A 20 -4.01 8.93 12.84
N GLU A 21 -3.96 8.86 11.51
CA GLU A 21 -4.03 10.04 10.63
C GLU A 21 -5.48 10.36 10.20
N HIS A 22 -6.47 9.54 10.61
CA HIS A 22 -7.85 9.59 10.12
C HIS A 22 -7.95 9.70 8.59
N ARG A 23 -7.05 9.01 7.91
CA ARG A 23 -6.85 9.12 6.46
C ARG A 23 -6.93 7.74 5.83
N LYS A 24 -7.54 7.69 4.65
CA LYS A 24 -7.59 6.49 3.81
C LYS A 24 -7.11 6.85 2.42
N ILE A 25 -6.23 6.04 1.85
CA ILE A 25 -5.73 6.21 0.48
C ILE A 25 -5.98 4.93 -0.33
N ASP A 26 -6.43 5.08 -1.57
CA ASP A 26 -6.52 3.97 -2.50
C ASP A 26 -5.13 3.68 -3.07
N LEU A 27 -4.80 2.40 -3.27
CA LEU A 27 -3.54 1.97 -3.88
C LEU A 27 -3.79 1.46 -5.29
N ALA A 28 -2.83 1.70 -6.18
CA ALA A 28 -2.85 1.20 -7.55
C ALA A 28 -2.09 -0.14 -7.67
N SER A 29 -2.52 -0.99 -8.61
CA SER A 29 -1.72 -2.16 -9.01
C SER A 29 -0.40 -1.69 -9.62
N GLY A 30 0.71 -2.28 -9.19
CA GLY A 30 2.07 -1.87 -9.54
C GLY A 30 2.71 -0.90 -8.54
N GLN A 31 1.96 -0.44 -7.53
CA GLN A 31 2.49 0.48 -6.53
C GLN A 31 3.37 -0.24 -5.51
N TYR A 32 4.53 0.35 -5.21
CA TYR A 32 5.40 -0.10 -4.12
C TYR A 32 4.92 0.44 -2.78
N ILE A 33 4.92 -0.43 -1.78
CA ILE A 33 4.65 -0.11 -0.38
C ILE A 33 5.65 -0.84 0.52
N TYR A 34 5.72 -0.46 1.78
CA TYR A 34 6.43 -1.22 2.80
C TYR A 34 5.44 -2.09 3.57
N PHE A 35 5.60 -3.40 3.52
CA PHE A 35 4.80 -4.37 4.27
C PHE A 35 5.54 -4.73 5.57
N LYS A 36 4.82 -4.77 6.70
CA LYS A 36 5.41 -5.11 8.00
C LYS A 36 5.50 -6.61 8.20
N VAL A 37 6.71 -7.12 8.42
CA VAL A 37 6.97 -8.50 8.84
C VAL A 37 7.69 -8.45 10.18
N LYS A 38 6.99 -8.87 11.25
CA LYS A 38 7.48 -8.77 12.64
C LYS A 38 7.89 -7.32 12.95
N ASN A 39 9.20 -7.08 13.13
CA ASN A 39 9.77 -5.78 13.48
C ASN A 39 10.48 -5.11 12.28
N SER A 40 10.19 -5.56 11.06
CA SER A 40 10.86 -5.08 9.84
C SER A 40 9.86 -4.64 8.79
N TRP A 41 10.25 -3.61 8.03
CA TRP A 41 9.53 -3.11 6.88
C TRP A 41 10.20 -3.62 5.61
N ILE A 42 9.47 -4.39 4.81
CA ILE A 42 9.98 -4.93 3.54
C ILE A 42 9.30 -4.24 2.36
N PRO A 43 10.06 -3.74 1.37
CA PRO A 43 9.47 -3.16 0.17
C PRO A 43 8.83 -4.27 -0.67
N VAL A 44 7.56 -4.10 -1.01
CA VAL A 44 6.79 -5.04 -1.83
C VAL A 44 5.94 -4.27 -2.83
N MET A 45 5.62 -4.91 -3.96
CA MET A 45 4.68 -4.36 -4.92
C MET A 45 3.29 -4.94 -4.68
N VAL A 46 2.28 -4.08 -4.60
CA VAL A 46 0.87 -4.48 -4.60
C VAL A 46 0.44 -4.72 -6.04
N LYS A 47 -0.21 -5.85 -6.31
CA LYS A 47 -0.65 -6.23 -7.65
C LYS A 47 -2.07 -6.78 -7.60
N TYR A 48 -2.89 -6.41 -8.59
CA TYR A 48 -4.09 -7.16 -8.90
C TYR A 48 -3.73 -8.28 -9.89
N SER A 49 -4.04 -9.53 -9.56
CA SER A 49 -3.87 -10.69 -10.44
C SER A 49 -5.17 -10.95 -11.20
N PRO A 50 -5.22 -10.72 -12.53
CA PRO A 50 -6.41 -10.99 -13.33
C PRO A 50 -6.76 -12.48 -13.38
N GLU A 51 -5.73 -13.35 -13.36
CA GLU A 51 -5.89 -14.81 -13.42
C GLU A 51 -6.60 -15.36 -12.19
N SER A 52 -6.24 -14.86 -11.00
CA SER A 52 -6.83 -15.31 -9.74
C SER A 52 -7.94 -14.41 -9.21
N GLY A 53 -8.21 -13.28 -9.87
CA GLY A 53 -9.19 -12.27 -9.48
C GLY A 53 -8.94 -11.62 -8.12
N ARG A 54 -7.67 -11.53 -7.69
CA ARG A 54 -7.31 -11.17 -6.31
C ARG A 54 -6.16 -10.16 -6.24
N TRP A 55 -6.20 -9.30 -5.23
CA TRP A 55 -5.08 -8.47 -4.82
C TRP A 55 -4.05 -9.31 -4.05
N CYS A 56 -2.78 -9.12 -4.34
CA CYS A 56 -1.67 -9.82 -3.71
C CYS A 56 -0.42 -8.95 -3.63
N PHE A 57 0.54 -9.39 -2.82
CA PHE A 57 1.92 -8.93 -2.92
C PHE A 57 2.61 -9.72 -4.04
N CYS A 58 3.28 -9.02 -4.96
CA CYS A 58 4.02 -9.65 -6.05
C CYS A 58 5.11 -10.58 -5.49
N HIS A 59 5.16 -11.82 -5.98
CA HIS A 59 6.07 -12.89 -5.52
C HIS A 59 5.82 -13.41 -4.09
N MET A 60 4.71 -12.99 -3.46
CA MET A 60 4.28 -13.44 -2.14
C MET A 60 2.77 -13.70 -2.12
N GLU A 61 2.25 -14.34 -3.17
CA GLU A 61 0.81 -14.57 -3.39
C GLU A 61 0.16 -15.47 -2.33
N ASN A 62 0.97 -16.21 -1.57
CA ASN A 62 0.52 -17.05 -0.46
C ASN A 62 0.19 -16.24 0.81
N ILE A 63 0.57 -14.96 0.89
CA ILE A 63 0.27 -14.09 2.03
C ILE A 63 -1.08 -13.41 1.80
N ASN A 64 -1.98 -13.50 2.78
CA ASN A 64 -3.21 -12.72 2.77
C ASN A 64 -2.90 -11.23 2.97
N ILE A 65 -3.07 -10.43 1.92
CA ILE A 65 -2.81 -8.98 1.93
C ILE A 65 -3.84 -8.20 2.76
N ASN A 66 -5.08 -8.68 2.88
CA ASN A 66 -6.14 -7.98 3.60
C ASN A 66 -5.88 -8.05 5.11
N GLY A 67 -5.87 -6.89 5.77
CA GLY A 67 -5.60 -6.74 7.20
C GLY A 67 -4.11 -6.61 7.55
N GLN A 68 -3.22 -6.54 6.57
CA GLN A 68 -1.78 -6.38 6.83
C GLN A 68 -1.41 -4.93 7.11
N GLU A 69 -0.50 -4.73 8.07
CA GLU A 69 0.12 -3.42 8.30
C GLU A 69 1.08 -3.07 7.16
N ALA A 70 0.93 -1.85 6.65
CA ALA A 70 1.76 -1.32 5.59
C ALA A 70 2.03 0.17 5.75
N MET A 71 3.03 0.66 5.02
CA MET A 71 3.38 2.07 4.96
C MET A 71 3.63 2.47 3.52
N VAL A 72 3.11 3.64 3.15
CA VAL A 72 3.49 4.36 1.94
C VAL A 72 4.35 5.54 2.38
N LYS A 73 5.55 5.67 1.81
CA LYS A 73 6.37 6.87 2.01
C LYS A 73 5.66 8.01 1.28
N ASP A 74 5.24 9.05 2.01
CA ASP A 74 4.75 10.25 1.36
C ASP A 74 5.94 10.88 0.60
N PHE A 75 5.74 11.22 -0.68
CA PHE A 75 6.76 11.89 -1.52
C PHE A 75 7.08 13.33 -1.08
N TYR A 76 6.67 13.72 0.13
CA TYR A 76 7.08 14.95 0.78
C TYR A 76 7.71 14.60 2.12
N ASP A 77 8.99 14.28 2.06
CA ASP A 77 9.85 14.16 3.23
C ASP A 77 10.73 15.42 3.28
N PRO A 78 10.51 16.36 4.22
CA PRO A 78 11.25 17.62 4.30
C PRO A 78 12.74 17.42 4.61
N GLU A 79 13.16 16.22 5.02
CA GLU A 79 14.57 15.85 5.24
C GLU A 79 15.19 15.14 4.01
N ASP A 80 14.38 14.81 3.01
CA ASP A 80 14.78 14.20 1.73
C ASP A 80 14.68 15.24 0.60
N PRO A 81 15.80 15.87 0.18
CA PRO A 81 15.79 16.91 -0.84
C PRO A 81 15.31 16.46 -2.23
N GLY A 82 15.10 15.14 -2.44
CA GLY A 82 14.52 14.58 -3.67
C GLY A 82 12.99 14.48 -3.67
N SER A 83 12.31 14.74 -2.55
CA SER A 83 10.86 14.71 -2.43
C SER A 83 10.20 15.92 -3.09
N GLN A 84 9.99 15.88 -4.41
CA GLN A 84 9.20 16.90 -5.11
C GLN A 84 7.69 16.67 -4.85
N LYS A 85 6.97 17.74 -4.50
CA LYS A 85 5.51 17.76 -4.53
C LYS A 85 5.04 17.40 -5.94
N SER A 86 4.46 16.22 -6.11
CA SER A 86 3.71 15.89 -7.31
C SER A 86 2.42 16.72 -7.33
N GLU A 87 2.50 17.95 -7.82
CA GLU A 87 1.34 18.75 -8.18
C GLU A 87 0.73 18.16 -9.45
N HIS A 88 -0.28 17.29 -9.32
CA HIS A 88 -1.15 16.96 -10.45
C HIS A 88 -2.22 18.06 -10.54
N ARG A 89 -2.12 18.85 -11.61
CA ARG A 89 -3.14 19.80 -12.08
C ARG A 89 -4.23 19.07 -12.84
#